data_AF-A0A954R9R6-F1
#
_entry.id   AF-A0A954R9R6-F1
#
_cell.length_a   1.000
_cell.length_b   1.000
_cell.length_c   1.000
_cell.angle_alpha   90.00
_cell.angle_beta   90.00
_cell.angle_gamma   90.00
#
_symmetry.space_group_name_H-M   'P 1'
#
loop_
_entity.id
_entity.type
_entity.pdbx_description
1 polymer ?
#
loop_
_entity_poly.entity_id
_entity_poly.type
_entity_poly.pdbx_seq_one_letter_code
_entity_poly.pdbx_strand_id
1 'polypeptide(L)'
;MNASVRIAVRARHGFNLLEVVISTLLVSVVLLGATNMMAGVVRGRGVANDRARADMMVEQMLDDILALPFHDPENAASDNDYLGPETSEYVGNRSGYDDVDDYNGWRKNPPESKAGQPYEDLKGWTRRVVVEHVKASEPSTVSTTRTGAKRIHVSIDDGAHTLAEAWSLRTQW
;
A
#
# COMPACT_ATOMS: atom_id res chain seq x y z
N MET A 1 -40.57 -42.33 72.40
CA MET A 1 -40.83 -41.93 71.00
C MET A 1 -39.63 -41.12 70.53
N ASN A 2 -38.71 -41.69 69.75
CA ASN A 2 -37.55 -40.95 69.23
C ASN A 2 -37.60 -40.95 67.70
N ALA A 3 -37.67 -39.75 67.14
CA ALA A 3 -37.77 -39.48 65.72
C ALA A 3 -36.43 -39.76 65.03
N SER A 4 -36.46 -40.61 64.00
CA SER A 4 -35.32 -40.95 63.16
C SER A 4 -35.10 -39.86 62.10
N VAL A 5 -34.01 -39.11 62.24
CA VAL A 5 -33.54 -38.15 61.23
C VAL A 5 -32.91 -38.92 60.07
N ARG A 6 -33.47 -38.81 58.86
CA ARG A 6 -32.90 -39.39 57.63
C ARG A 6 -32.05 -38.34 56.92
N ILE A 7 -30.74 -38.60 56.84
CA ILE A 7 -29.80 -37.80 56.03
C ILE A 7 -29.97 -38.26 54.57
N ALA A 8 -30.45 -37.39 53.70
CA ALA A 8 -30.53 -37.67 52.27
C ALA A 8 -29.14 -37.57 51.64
N VAL A 9 -28.56 -38.70 51.26
CA VAL A 9 -27.32 -38.74 50.47
C VAL A 9 -27.67 -38.36 49.04
N ARG A 10 -27.20 -37.18 48.59
CA ARG A 10 -27.40 -36.70 47.21
C ARG A 10 -26.58 -37.58 46.27
N ALA A 11 -27.25 -38.33 45.38
CA ALA A 11 -26.57 -39.14 44.37
C ALA A 11 -25.73 -38.23 43.46
N ARG A 12 -24.41 -38.44 43.46
CA ARG A 12 -23.50 -37.80 42.51
C ARG A 12 -23.73 -38.46 41.15
N HIS A 13 -24.29 -37.71 40.21
CA HIS A 13 -24.44 -38.15 38.84
C HIS A 13 -23.08 -37.92 38.16
N GLY A 14 -22.39 -39.01 37.79
CA GLY A 14 -21.20 -38.96 36.96
C GLY A 14 -21.57 -38.69 35.49
N PHE A 15 -20.61 -38.24 34.70
CA PHE A 15 -20.81 -38.04 33.26
C PHE A 15 -21.09 -39.38 32.57
N ASN A 16 -22.10 -39.42 31.71
CA ASN A 16 -22.36 -40.57 30.85
C ASN A 16 -21.30 -40.62 29.74
N LEU A 17 -20.84 -41.81 29.35
CA LEU A 17 -19.91 -41.99 28.24
C LEU A 17 -20.46 -41.40 26.93
N LEU A 18 -21.78 -41.45 26.73
CA LEU A 18 -22.44 -40.79 25.61
C LEU A 18 -22.25 -39.26 25.62
N GLU A 19 -22.35 -38.64 26.79
CA GLU A 19 -22.20 -37.20 26.97
C GLU A 19 -20.75 -36.76 26.69
N VAL A 20 -19.77 -37.56 27.11
CA VAL A 20 -18.35 -37.31 26.80
C VAL A 20 -18.11 -37.40 25.29
N VAL A 21 -18.65 -38.42 24.62
CA VAL A 21 -18.51 -38.58 23.17
C VAL A 21 -19.16 -37.43 22.40
N ILE A 22 -20.37 -37.02 22.79
CA ILE A 22 -21.05 -35.87 22.15
C ILE A 22 -20.25 -34.59 22.40
N SER A 23 -19.73 -34.39 23.60
CA SER A 23 -18.94 -33.21 23.93
C SER A 23 -17.63 -33.13 23.14
N THR A 24 -16.90 -34.24 23.02
CA THR A 24 -15.65 -34.26 22.22
C THR A 24 -15.93 -34.03 20.74
N LEU A 25 -17.04 -34.56 20.20
CA LEU A 25 -17.47 -34.27 18.83
C LEU A 25 -17.79 -32.79 18.63
N LEU A 26 -18.54 -32.18 19.54
CA LEU A 26 -18.88 -30.75 19.48
C LEU A 26 -17.62 -29.88 19.57
N VAL A 27 -16.71 -30.16 20.50
CA VAL A 27 -15.43 -29.43 20.64
C VAL A 27 -14.59 -29.56 19.36
N SER A 28 -14.55 -30.75 18.76
CA SER A 28 -13.81 -30.97 17.51
C SER A 28 -14.35 -30.10 16.37
N VAL A 29 -15.68 -30.01 16.22
CA VAL A 29 -16.31 -29.16 15.19
C VAL A 29 -16.01 -27.68 15.42
N VAL A 30 -16.12 -27.21 16.67
CA VAL A 30 -15.82 -25.81 17.02
C VAL A 30 -14.35 -25.48 16.76
N LEU A 31 -13.44 -26.39 17.11
CA LEU A 31 -12.00 -26.20 16.90
C LEU A 31 -11.63 -26.10 15.42
N LEU A 32 -12.26 -26.91 14.56
CA LEU A 32 -12.09 -26.81 13.10
C LEU A 32 -12.56 -25.46 12.57
N GLY A 33 -13.72 -24.98 13.03
CA GLY A 33 -14.24 -23.65 12.69
C GLY A 33 -13.26 -22.53 13.10
N ALA A 34 -12.77 -22.58 14.34
CA ALA A 34 -11.82 -21.60 14.86
C ALA A 34 -10.49 -21.59 14.07
N THR A 35 -9.99 -22.76 13.68
CA THR A 35 -8.74 -22.88 12.90
C THR A 35 -8.88 -22.25 11.52
N ASN A 36 -10.00 -22.47 10.85
CA ASN A 36 -10.29 -21.85 9.55
C ASN A 36 -10.40 -20.33 9.66
N MET A 37 -11.04 -19.82 10.72
CA MET A 37 -11.11 -18.38 10.97
C MET A 37 -9.72 -17.78 11.21
N MET A 38 -8.87 -18.43 12.01
CA MET A 38 -7.50 -17.97 12.24
C MET A 38 -6.67 -17.92 10.96
N ALA A 39 -6.80 -18.94 10.09
CA ALA A 39 -6.14 -18.94 8.79
C ALA A 39 -6.60 -17.75 7.92
N GLY A 40 -7.89 -17.42 7.94
CA GLY A 40 -8.43 -16.23 7.28
C GLY A 40 -7.85 -14.92 7.83
N VAL A 41 -7.76 -14.79 9.16
CA VAL A 41 -7.20 -13.59 9.81
C VAL A 41 -5.73 -13.38 9.45
N VAL A 42 -4.92 -14.45 9.47
CA VAL A 42 -3.48 -14.34 9.13
C VAL A 42 -3.30 -13.90 7.68
N ARG A 43 -4.06 -14.46 6.74
CA ARG A 43 -4.02 -14.02 5.32
C ARG A 43 -4.48 -12.57 5.17
N GLY A 44 -5.56 -12.18 5.83
CA GLY A 44 -6.06 -10.80 5.81
C GLY A 44 -5.06 -9.78 6.36
N ARG A 45 -4.29 -10.16 7.40
CA ARG A 45 -3.22 -9.30 7.94
C ARG A 45 -2.09 -9.07 6.94
N GLY A 46 -1.71 -10.08 6.15
CA GLY A 46 -0.71 -9.93 5.10
C GLY A 46 -1.12 -8.89 4.08
N VAL A 47 -2.31 -9.07 3.50
CA VAL A 47 -2.88 -8.13 2.50
C VAL A 47 -3.02 -6.71 3.06
N ALA A 48 -3.49 -6.56 4.30
CA ALA A 48 -3.62 -5.25 4.94
C ALA A 48 -2.26 -4.57 5.17
N ASN A 49 -1.23 -5.33 5.56
CA ASN A 49 0.12 -4.81 5.75
C ASN A 49 0.73 -4.38 4.41
N ASP A 50 0.58 -5.19 3.37
CA ASP A 50 1.09 -4.87 2.04
C ASP A 50 0.46 -3.58 1.50
N ARG A 51 -0.85 -3.42 1.68
CA ARG A 51 -1.57 -2.20 1.28
C ARG A 51 -1.12 -0.98 2.07
N ALA A 52 -1.00 -1.10 3.39
CA ALA A 52 -0.53 0.00 4.24
C ALA A 52 0.90 0.45 3.87
N ARG A 53 1.79 -0.50 3.55
CA ARG A 53 3.13 -0.18 3.04
C ARG A 53 3.08 0.53 1.70
N ALA A 54 2.26 0.03 0.77
CA ALA A 54 2.10 0.64 -0.55
C ALA A 54 1.57 2.08 -0.45
N ASP A 55 0.58 2.33 0.42
CA ASP A 55 0.02 3.67 0.68
C ASP A 55 1.11 4.63 1.17
N MET A 56 1.90 4.22 2.18
CA MET A 56 3.02 5.03 2.69
C MET A 56 4.06 5.35 1.62
N MET A 57 4.34 4.40 0.71
CA MET A 57 5.32 4.60 -0.37
C MET A 57 4.83 5.56 -1.46
N VAL A 58 3.54 5.51 -1.77
CA VAL A 58 2.90 6.43 -2.70
C VAL A 58 2.92 7.84 -2.14
N GLU A 59 2.52 8.01 -0.87
CA GLU A 59 2.54 9.31 -0.18
C GLU A 59 3.96 9.87 -0.11
N GLN A 60 4.94 9.06 0.34
CA GLN A 60 6.34 9.47 0.38
C GLN A 60 6.84 9.95 -0.99
N MET A 61 6.48 9.25 -2.06
CA MET A 61 6.92 9.61 -3.41
C MET A 61 6.25 10.90 -3.91
N LEU A 62 4.97 11.09 -3.61
CA LEU A 62 4.30 12.35 -3.91
C LEU A 62 4.95 13.51 -3.15
N ASP A 63 5.25 13.35 -1.86
CA ASP A 63 5.93 14.37 -1.07
C ASP A 63 7.32 14.70 -1.63
N ASP A 64 8.09 13.67 -2.03
CA ASP A 64 9.39 13.84 -2.69
C ASP A 64 9.28 14.72 -3.95
N ILE A 65 8.27 14.48 -4.80
CA ILE A 65 8.06 15.20 -6.06
C ILE A 65 7.51 16.61 -5.82
N LEU A 66 6.53 16.74 -4.92
CA LEU A 66 5.88 18.04 -4.63
C LEU A 66 6.82 19.03 -3.94
N ALA A 67 7.88 18.53 -3.28
CA ALA A 67 8.94 19.35 -2.72
C ALA A 67 9.87 19.97 -3.78
N LEU A 68 9.84 19.47 -5.02
CA LEU A 68 10.68 19.97 -6.10
C LEU A 68 10.08 21.24 -6.74
N PRO A 69 10.96 22.12 -7.29
CA PRO A 69 10.57 23.16 -8.23
C PRO A 69 9.63 22.66 -9.31
N PHE A 70 8.72 23.53 -9.74
CA PHE A 70 7.83 23.20 -10.86
C PHE A 70 8.58 23.18 -12.21
N HIS A 71 9.76 23.79 -12.28
CA HIS A 71 10.62 23.94 -13.45
C HIS A 71 12.08 23.81 -13.03
N ASP A 72 12.91 23.27 -13.93
CA ASP A 72 14.37 23.22 -13.80
C ASP A 72 14.92 24.57 -13.26
N PRO A 73 15.52 24.58 -12.06
CA PRO A 73 16.07 25.79 -11.46
C PRO A 73 17.35 26.27 -12.13
N GLU A 74 18.09 25.39 -12.79
CA GLU A 74 19.34 25.68 -13.50
C GLU A 74 19.06 26.21 -14.91
N ASN A 75 18.01 25.72 -15.58
CA ASN A 75 17.65 26.17 -16.93
C ASN A 75 16.16 26.45 -17.17
N ALA A 76 15.54 27.25 -16.29
CA ALA A 76 14.15 27.69 -16.44
C ALA A 76 13.78 28.32 -17.80
N ALA A 77 14.76 28.80 -18.59
CA ALA A 77 14.57 29.37 -19.92
C ALA A 77 14.60 28.34 -21.07
N SER A 78 15.17 27.15 -20.85
CA SER A 78 15.18 26.04 -21.83
C SER A 78 14.26 24.90 -21.44
N ASP A 79 13.50 25.08 -20.37
CA ASP A 79 12.44 24.17 -19.95
C ASP A 79 11.38 24.11 -21.06
N ASN A 80 11.46 23.03 -21.83
CA ASN A 80 10.73 22.85 -23.08
C ASN A 80 9.29 22.38 -22.79
N ASP A 81 8.44 22.27 -23.82
CA ASP A 81 7.13 21.63 -23.67
C ASP A 81 7.22 20.12 -23.34
N TYR A 82 8.42 19.54 -23.39
CA TYR A 82 8.68 18.12 -23.18
C TYR A 82 8.82 17.81 -21.69
N LEU A 83 8.11 16.79 -21.23
CA LEU A 83 8.20 16.27 -19.86
C LEU A 83 9.21 15.13 -19.78
N GLY A 84 10.12 15.18 -18.81
CA GLY A 84 11.04 14.09 -18.52
C GLY A 84 12.47 14.58 -18.29
N PRO A 85 13.35 13.72 -17.76
CA PRO A 85 14.69 14.13 -17.34
C PRO A 85 15.51 14.76 -18.47
N GLU A 86 16.43 15.67 -18.14
CA GLU A 86 17.42 16.16 -19.10
C GLU A 86 18.51 15.13 -19.41
N THR A 87 19.28 15.39 -20.47
CA THR A 87 20.34 14.49 -20.97
C THR A 87 21.36 14.13 -19.88
N SER A 88 21.69 15.07 -18.99
CA SER A 88 22.60 14.85 -17.84
C SER A 88 22.02 13.95 -16.76
N GLU A 89 20.69 13.88 -16.65
CA GLU A 89 19.99 13.19 -15.57
C GLU A 89 19.65 11.72 -15.89
N TYR A 90 19.61 11.37 -17.18
CA TYR A 90 19.52 9.96 -17.60
C TYR A 90 20.74 9.15 -17.17
N VAL A 91 21.87 9.81 -16.88
CA VAL A 91 23.12 9.17 -16.49
C VAL A 91 23.13 8.94 -14.97
N GLY A 92 22.22 8.11 -14.47
CA GLY A 92 22.20 7.82 -13.04
C GLY A 92 20.92 7.17 -12.51
N ASN A 93 20.66 7.45 -11.24
CA ASN A 93 19.41 7.14 -10.56
C ASN A 93 18.61 8.45 -10.37
N ARG A 94 17.45 8.37 -9.72
CA ARG A 94 16.61 9.56 -9.46
C ARG A 94 17.18 10.59 -8.48
N SER A 95 18.44 10.48 -8.06
CA SER A 95 19.09 11.49 -7.22
C SER A 95 19.47 12.75 -8.01
N GLY A 96 19.54 12.63 -9.35
CA GLY A 96 19.78 13.76 -10.24
C GLY A 96 18.56 14.67 -10.33
N TYR A 97 17.35 14.08 -10.31
CA TYR A 97 16.08 14.77 -10.56
C TYR A 97 15.89 15.93 -9.61
N ASP A 98 15.83 17.12 -10.20
CA ASP A 98 15.79 18.39 -9.49
C ASP A 98 14.47 19.13 -9.70
N ASP A 99 13.59 18.66 -10.59
CA ASP A 99 12.28 19.24 -10.84
C ASP A 99 11.15 18.20 -10.91
N VAL A 100 9.91 18.67 -11.09
CA VAL A 100 8.73 17.80 -11.09
C VAL A 100 8.66 16.88 -12.32
N ASP A 101 9.08 17.32 -13.51
CA ASP A 101 8.86 16.52 -14.72
C ASP A 101 9.91 15.48 -15.01
N ASP A 102 11.06 15.49 -14.35
CA ASP A 102 12.04 14.40 -14.40
C ASP A 102 11.44 13.04 -14.03
N TYR A 103 10.39 13.06 -13.21
CA TYR A 103 9.69 11.85 -12.81
C TYR A 103 8.74 11.31 -13.89
N ASN A 104 8.55 12.00 -15.02
CA ASN A 104 7.65 11.57 -16.07
C ASN A 104 8.08 10.23 -16.67
N GLY A 105 7.22 9.22 -16.57
CA GLY A 105 7.48 7.88 -17.06
C GLY A 105 8.47 7.09 -16.19
N TRP A 106 8.88 7.62 -15.04
CA TRP A 106 9.80 6.94 -14.13
C TRP A 106 9.17 5.64 -13.60
N ARG A 107 9.95 4.56 -13.61
CA ARG A 107 9.51 3.24 -13.16
C ARG A 107 10.67 2.44 -12.59
N LYS A 108 10.45 1.79 -11.44
CA LYS A 108 11.45 0.89 -10.84
C LYS A 108 10.89 -0.34 -10.15
N ASN A 109 11.61 -1.45 -10.29
CA ASN A 109 11.40 -2.73 -9.62
C ASN A 109 12.77 -3.38 -9.30
N PRO A 110 13.11 -3.62 -8.02
CA PRO A 110 12.35 -3.21 -6.84
C PRO A 110 12.23 -1.68 -6.75
N PRO A 111 11.27 -1.14 -5.99
CA PRO A 111 11.22 0.28 -5.70
C PRO A 111 12.50 0.73 -4.98
N GLU A 112 12.90 1.99 -5.14
CA GLU A 112 14.16 2.53 -4.60
C GLU A 112 13.98 3.83 -3.81
N SER A 113 14.92 4.15 -2.93
CA SER A 113 14.98 5.43 -2.21
C SER A 113 15.34 6.59 -3.16
N LYS A 114 15.36 7.83 -2.66
CA LYS A 114 15.77 9.01 -3.46
C LYS A 114 17.24 8.94 -3.89
N ALA A 115 18.07 8.30 -3.07
CA ALA A 115 19.48 8.04 -3.39
C ALA A 115 19.69 6.83 -4.34
N GLY A 116 18.61 6.28 -4.92
CA GLY A 116 18.65 5.11 -5.79
C GLY A 116 19.03 3.80 -5.10
N GLN A 117 18.85 3.71 -3.77
CA GLN A 117 19.07 2.46 -3.05
C GLN A 117 17.82 1.57 -3.14
N PRO A 118 17.91 0.34 -3.66
CA PRO A 118 16.76 -0.54 -3.80
C PRO A 118 16.24 -1.04 -2.44
N TYR A 119 14.91 -1.16 -2.32
CA TYR A 119 14.27 -1.88 -1.23
C TYR A 119 14.19 -3.36 -1.60
N GLU A 120 15.25 -4.12 -1.27
CA GLU A 120 15.40 -5.54 -1.65
C GLU A 120 14.26 -6.43 -1.14
N ASP A 121 13.64 -6.08 -0.01
CA ASP A 121 12.49 -6.79 0.56
C ASP A 121 11.20 -6.61 -0.25
N LEU A 122 11.17 -5.64 -1.17
CA LEU A 122 10.04 -5.34 -2.06
C LEU A 122 10.31 -5.81 -3.50
N LYS A 123 11.20 -6.78 -3.68
CA LYS A 123 11.42 -7.40 -5.00
C LYS A 123 10.11 -7.96 -5.55
N GLY A 124 9.80 -7.60 -6.80
CA GLY A 124 8.53 -7.94 -7.45
C GLY A 124 7.57 -6.75 -7.45
N TRP A 125 7.68 -5.83 -6.50
CA TRP A 125 6.89 -4.61 -6.50
C TRP A 125 7.48 -3.60 -7.49
N THR A 126 6.60 -2.81 -8.08
CA THR A 126 6.94 -1.77 -9.03
C THR A 126 6.38 -0.46 -8.51
N ARG A 127 7.20 0.59 -8.46
CA ARG A 127 6.72 1.97 -8.32
C ARG A 127 6.77 2.66 -9.67
N ARG A 128 5.71 3.34 -10.06
CA ARG A 128 5.61 4.11 -11.30
C ARG A 128 5.19 5.54 -10.98
N VAL A 129 5.72 6.48 -11.75
CA VAL A 129 5.27 7.87 -11.78
C VAL A 129 4.91 8.26 -13.21
N VAL A 130 3.81 8.99 -13.34
CA VAL A 130 3.38 9.64 -14.59
C VAL A 130 3.15 11.10 -14.28
N VAL A 131 3.73 11.97 -15.09
CA VAL A 131 3.54 13.42 -15.00
C VAL A 131 2.94 13.89 -16.31
N GLU A 132 1.92 14.74 -16.23
CA GLU A 132 1.20 15.23 -17.40
C GLU A 132 0.93 16.72 -17.25
N HIS A 133 1.10 17.50 -18.33
CA HIS A 133 0.56 18.85 -18.37
C HIS A 133 -0.96 18.77 -18.36
N VAL A 134 -1.62 19.60 -17.55
CA VAL A 134 -3.09 19.64 -17.46
C VAL A 134 -3.59 21.07 -17.46
N LYS A 135 -4.78 21.29 -18.03
CA LYS A 135 -5.38 22.62 -18.00
C LYS A 135 -5.68 23.03 -16.56
N ALA A 136 -5.16 24.18 -16.11
CA ALA A 136 -5.44 24.68 -14.75
C ALA A 136 -6.94 24.86 -14.47
N SER A 137 -7.74 25.22 -15.48
CA SER A 137 -9.19 25.34 -15.38
C SER A 137 -9.94 24.01 -15.43
N GLU A 138 -9.29 22.93 -15.88
CA GLU A 138 -9.87 21.59 -16.03
C GLU A 138 -8.79 20.51 -15.84
N PRO A 139 -8.37 20.22 -14.59
CA PRO A 139 -7.20 19.37 -14.30
C PRO A 139 -7.36 17.88 -14.68
N SER A 140 -8.55 17.47 -15.08
CA SER A 140 -8.79 16.17 -15.70
C SER A 140 -8.30 16.09 -17.15
N THR A 141 -8.19 17.24 -17.82
CA THR A 141 -7.85 17.34 -19.24
C THR A 141 -6.35 17.49 -19.44
N VAL A 142 -5.73 16.46 -20.00
CA VAL A 142 -4.32 16.44 -20.39
C VAL A 142 -4.08 17.40 -21.55
N SER A 143 -2.95 18.10 -21.50
CA SER A 143 -2.45 18.97 -22.54
C SER A 143 -1.14 18.41 -23.08
N THR A 144 -0.93 18.52 -24.39
CA THR A 144 0.36 18.16 -25.02
C THR A 144 1.36 19.31 -24.98
N THR A 145 0.93 20.49 -24.53
CA THR A 145 1.77 21.68 -24.35
C THR A 145 1.69 22.13 -22.90
N ARG A 146 2.68 22.90 -22.47
CA ARG A 146 2.72 23.48 -21.13
C ARG A 146 1.51 24.37 -20.86
N THR A 147 0.94 24.22 -19.66
CA THR A 147 -0.32 24.87 -19.24
C THR A 147 -0.23 25.54 -17.87
N GLY A 148 0.97 25.58 -17.27
CA GLY A 148 1.21 26.10 -15.92
C GLY A 148 0.72 25.19 -14.80
N ALA A 149 0.21 24.00 -15.13
CA ALA A 149 -0.16 22.98 -14.16
C ALA A 149 0.27 21.58 -14.65
N LYS A 150 0.79 20.78 -13.72
CA LYS A 150 1.18 19.38 -13.90
C LYS A 150 0.34 18.51 -12.97
N ARG A 151 -0.16 17.39 -13.49
CA ARG A 151 -0.77 16.31 -12.70
C ARG A 151 0.24 15.20 -12.52
N ILE A 152 0.38 14.73 -11.29
CA ILE A 152 1.32 13.70 -10.90
C ILE A 152 0.49 12.49 -10.45
N HIS A 153 0.74 11.33 -11.04
CA HIS A 153 0.18 10.05 -10.65
C HIS A 153 1.28 9.12 -10.18
N VAL A 154 1.14 8.58 -8.97
CA VAL A 154 2.07 7.58 -8.43
C VAL A 154 1.30 6.30 -8.18
N SER A 155 1.84 5.17 -8.62
CA SER A 155 1.29 3.84 -8.34
C SER A 155 2.33 2.87 -7.80
N ILE A 156 1.87 1.95 -6.95
CA ILE A 156 2.62 0.78 -6.47
C ILE A 156 1.88 -0.47 -6.90
N ASP A 157 2.57 -1.36 -7.60
CA ASP A 157 2.02 -2.61 -8.15
C ASP A 157 2.84 -3.82 -7.68
N ASP A 158 2.20 -4.94 -7.32
CA ASP A 158 2.89 -6.19 -6.92
C ASP A 158 3.27 -7.10 -8.10
N GLY A 159 3.08 -6.61 -9.32
CA GLY A 159 3.26 -7.34 -10.58
C GLY A 159 1.96 -7.90 -11.17
N ALA A 160 0.92 -8.09 -10.35
CA ALA A 160 -0.40 -8.54 -10.81
C ALA A 160 -1.51 -7.52 -10.52
N HIS A 161 -1.37 -6.75 -9.44
CA HIS A 161 -2.37 -5.82 -8.94
C HIS A 161 -1.74 -4.49 -8.54
N THR A 162 -2.50 -3.40 -8.69
CA THR A 162 -2.18 -2.12 -8.07
C THR A 162 -2.54 -2.18 -6.58
N LEU A 163 -1.52 -2.09 -5.73
CA LEU A 163 -1.67 -2.10 -4.28
C LEU A 163 -2.14 -0.74 -3.75
N ALA A 164 -1.59 0.34 -4.30
CA ALA A 164 -1.94 1.72 -3.94
C ALA A 164 -1.67 2.67 -5.10
N GLU A 165 -2.41 3.77 -5.15
CA GLU A 165 -2.19 4.87 -6.08
C GLU A 165 -2.65 6.20 -5.47
N ALA A 166 -2.02 7.29 -5.89
CA ALA A 166 -2.45 8.63 -5.52
C ALA A 166 -2.13 9.64 -6.62
N TRP A 167 -2.87 10.74 -6.58
CA TRP A 167 -2.83 11.81 -7.55
C TRP A 167 -2.58 13.14 -6.84
N SER A 168 -1.77 14.00 -7.45
CA SER A 168 -1.59 15.37 -6.99
C SER A 168 -1.53 16.36 -8.15
N LEU A 169 -1.75 17.63 -7.85
CA LEU A 169 -1.66 18.74 -8.79
C LEU A 169 -0.61 19.72 -8.30
N ARG A 170 0.30 20.09 -9.21
CA ARG A 170 1.28 21.15 -8.99
C ARG A 170 1.03 22.26 -10.00
N THR A 171 0.95 23.49 -9.52
CA THR A 171 0.76 24.69 -10.37
C THR A 171 1.95 25.62 -10.23
N GLN A 172 2.25 26.35 -11.30
CA GLN A 172 3.17 27.48 -11.31
C GLN A 172 2.51 28.66 -10.59
N TRP A 173 3.20 29.26 -9.61
CA TRP A 173 2.75 30.46 -8.90
C TRP A 173 3.73 31.60 -9.16
#